data_AF-A0A661DAI2-F1
#
_entry.id   AF-A0A661DAI2-F1
#
_cell.length_a   1.000
_cell.length_b   1.000
_cell.length_c   1.000
_cell.angle_alpha   90.00
_cell.angle_beta   90.00
_cell.angle_gamma   90.00
#
_symmetry.space_group_name_H-M   'P 1'
#
loop_
_entity.id
_entity.type
_entity.pdbx_description
1 polymer ?
#
loop_
_entity_poly.entity_id
_entity_poly.type
_entity_poly.pdbx_seq_one_letter_code
_entity_poly.pdbx_strand_id
1 'polypeptide(L)'
;MRVLVSRGAGDKLAPETIVDILCNVQAVGVDRGKQFLYDEGMNKRTYEITLPYRKPIYPSDIVVVHNGTVGESFVGRIIAHTINITQNDGAISVDSNLTVERSDEV
;
A
#
# COMPACT_ATOMS: atom_id res chain seq x y z
N MET A 1 13.63 12.87 22.43
CA MET A 1 13.69 12.20 21.10
C MET A 1 13.86 13.29 20.06
N ARG A 2 14.91 13.22 19.23
CA ARG A 2 15.27 14.30 18.29
C ARG A 2 15.16 13.72 16.88
N VAL A 3 14.19 14.18 16.10
CA VAL A 3 14.01 13.78 14.69
C VAL A 3 14.75 14.80 13.83
N LEU A 4 15.71 14.32 13.04
CA LEU A 4 16.43 15.12 12.04
C LEU A 4 15.84 14.80 10.67
N VAL A 5 15.29 15.81 10.00
CA VAL A 5 14.78 15.73 8.64
C VAL A 5 15.75 16.48 7.74
N SER A 6 16.34 15.81 6.74
CA SER A 6 17.11 16.47 5.69
C SER A 6 16.30 16.54 4.39
N ARG A 7 16.40 17.68 3.68
CA ARG A 7 15.72 17.91 2.40
C ARG A 7 16.58 17.44 1.22
N GLY A 8 15.96 16.77 0.26
CA GLY A 8 16.43 16.74 -1.13
C GLY A 8 15.99 18.00 -1.87
N ALA A 9 16.79 18.45 -2.83
CA ALA A 9 16.61 19.71 -3.55
C ALA A 9 15.38 19.68 -4.47
N GLY A 10 14.27 20.27 -4.00
CA GLY A 10 13.15 20.68 -4.86
C GLY A 10 13.23 22.19 -5.11
N ASP A 11 13.09 22.61 -6.37
CA ASP A 11 13.36 23.97 -6.89
C ASP A 11 12.51 25.11 -6.31
N LYS A 12 11.62 24.83 -5.35
CA LYS A 12 10.86 25.86 -4.62
C LYS A 12 10.79 25.47 -3.15
N LEU A 13 11.65 26.09 -2.35
CA LEU A 13 11.60 26.00 -0.90
C LEU A 13 10.28 26.60 -0.42
N ALA A 14 9.40 25.79 0.19
CA ALA A 14 8.31 26.33 1.01
C ALA A 14 8.90 27.23 2.10
N PRO A 15 8.35 28.44 2.34
CA PRO A 15 8.88 29.36 3.35
C PRO A 15 8.99 28.66 4.70
N GLU A 16 10.21 28.56 5.24
CA GLU A 16 10.52 27.78 6.45
C GLU A 16 9.64 28.18 7.63
N THR A 17 9.24 29.46 7.71
CA THR A 17 8.41 30.02 8.76
C THR A 17 6.95 29.56 8.75
N ILE A 18 6.39 29.18 7.60
CA ILE A 18 4.98 28.75 7.50
C ILE A 18 4.85 27.26 7.84
N VAL A 19 5.83 26.45 7.44
CA VAL A 19 5.83 25.01 7.66
C VAL A 19 6.05 24.67 9.14
N ASP A 20 6.96 25.37 9.82
CA ASP A 20 7.23 25.13 11.24
C ASP A 20 6.02 25.40 12.14
N ILE A 21 5.20 26.40 11.82
CA ILE A 21 3.99 26.69 12.60
C ILE A 21 2.89 25.67 12.31
N LEU A 22 2.69 25.29 11.05
CA LEU A 22 1.65 24.32 10.69
C LEU A 22 1.97 22.91 11.20
N CYS A 23 3.24 22.51 11.22
CA CYS A 23 3.69 21.22 11.74
C CYS A 23 3.64 21.14 13.28
N ASN A 24 3.79 22.27 14.00
CA ASN A 24 3.81 22.28 15.47
C ASN A 24 2.46 22.60 16.12
N VAL A 25 1.50 23.22 15.42
CA VAL A 25 0.33 23.85 16.07
C VAL A 25 -1.02 23.18 15.73
N GLN A 26 -1.11 22.36 14.68
CA GLN A 26 -2.38 21.73 14.28
C GLN A 26 -2.24 20.22 14.04
N ALA A 27 -3.13 19.43 14.66
CA ALA A 27 -3.23 17.98 14.45
C ALA A 27 -3.27 17.60 12.95
N VAL A 28 -3.95 18.43 12.14
CA VAL A 28 -4.06 18.25 10.69
C VAL A 28 -2.72 18.42 9.96
N GLY A 29 -1.84 19.30 10.43
CA GLY A 29 -0.50 19.48 9.85
C GLY A 29 0.42 18.30 10.14
N VAL A 30 0.33 17.75 11.36
CA VAL A 30 1.03 16.51 11.74
C VAL A 30 0.50 15.32 10.95
N ASP A 31 -0.81 15.18 10.79
CA ASP A 31 -1.41 14.09 10.03
C ASP A 31 -1.10 14.20 8.53
N ARG A 32 -1.08 15.41 7.97
CA ARG A 32 -0.60 15.63 6.60
C ARG A 32 0.88 15.32 6.44
N GLY A 33 1.71 15.69 7.40
CA GLY A 33 3.14 15.37 7.39
C GLY A 33 3.38 13.86 7.46
N LYS A 34 2.61 13.15 8.30
CA LYS A 34 2.61 11.67 8.33
C LYS A 34 2.18 11.09 6.99
N GLN A 35 1.03 11.52 6.47
CA GLN A 35 0.51 11.04 5.19
C GLN A 35 1.52 11.26 4.06
N PHE A 36 2.14 12.44 3.98
CA PHE A 36 3.18 12.75 3.01
C PHE A 36 4.39 11.81 3.13
N LEU A 37 4.87 11.54 4.36
CA LEU A 37 5.96 10.59 4.58
C LEU A 37 5.56 9.14 4.23
N TYR A 38 4.31 8.76 4.47
CA TYR A 38 3.78 7.44 4.09
C TYR A 38 3.53 7.31 2.58
N ASP A 39 3.26 8.41 1.86
CA ASP A 39 3.02 8.42 0.40
C ASP A 39 4.32 8.54 -0.40
N GLU A 40 5.28 9.39 0.03
CA GLU A 40 6.51 9.64 -0.73
C GLU A 40 7.73 8.82 -0.24
N GLY A 41 7.70 8.29 0.99
CA GLY A 41 8.90 7.75 1.65
C GLY A 41 8.94 6.23 1.85
N MET A 42 7.81 5.54 1.77
CA MET A 42 7.75 4.09 1.98
C MET A 42 7.54 3.40 0.64
N ASN A 43 8.56 2.68 0.16
CA ASN A 43 8.42 1.78 -0.99
C ASN A 43 7.43 0.66 -0.61
N LYS A 44 6.14 0.91 -0.87
CA LYS A 44 5.07 -0.08 -0.69
C LYS A 44 5.32 -1.22 -1.67
N ARG A 45 5.62 -2.40 -1.14
CA ARG A 45 5.72 -3.61 -1.97
C ARG A 45 4.32 -4.10 -2.29
N THR A 46 3.88 -3.83 -3.51
CA THR A 46 2.62 -4.34 -4.06
C THR A 46 2.86 -5.62 -4.85
N TYR A 47 2.01 -6.60 -4.63
CA TYR A 47 2.04 -7.89 -5.31
C TYR A 47 0.75 -8.07 -6.12
N GLU A 48 0.88 -8.49 -7.37
CA GLU A 48 -0.24 -8.93 -8.18
C GLU A 48 -0.35 -10.45 -8.10
N ILE A 49 -1.51 -10.93 -7.64
CA ILE A 49 -1.75 -12.35 -7.38
C ILE A 49 -3.01 -12.77 -8.11
N THR A 50 -2.86 -13.73 -9.03
CA THR A 50 -3.99 -14.38 -9.71
C THR A 50 -4.26 -15.73 -9.07
N LEU A 51 -5.51 -15.98 -8.68
CA LEU A 51 -5.94 -17.25 -8.10
C LEU A 51 -7.38 -17.59 -8.49
N PRO A 52 -7.77 -18.87 -8.55
CA PRO A 52 -9.15 -19.26 -8.84
C PRO A 52 -10.12 -18.72 -7.77
N TYR A 53 -11.19 -18.05 -8.19
CA TYR A 53 -12.19 -17.51 -7.27
C TYR A 53 -12.91 -18.64 -6.54
N ARG A 54 -12.81 -18.65 -5.20
CA ARG A 54 -13.47 -19.66 -4.35
C ARG A 54 -14.45 -19.08 -3.34
N LYS A 55 -14.20 -17.85 -2.90
CA LYS A 55 -14.99 -17.16 -1.87
C LYS A 55 -14.93 -15.66 -2.10
N PRO A 56 -15.86 -14.88 -1.53
CA PRO A 56 -15.76 -13.43 -1.51
C PRO A 56 -14.47 -12.98 -0.81
N ILE A 57 -13.80 -12.03 -1.45
CA ILE A 57 -12.58 -11.37 -0.99
C ILE A 57 -12.79 -9.88 -1.23
N TYR A 58 -12.53 -9.05 -0.22
CA TYR A 58 -12.81 -7.63 -0.27
C TYR A 58 -11.53 -6.78 -0.15
N PRO A 59 -11.51 -5.58 -0.74
CA PRO A 59 -10.49 -4.60 -0.43
C PRO A 59 -10.44 -4.33 1.08
N SER A 60 -9.23 -4.10 1.60
CA SER A 60 -8.87 -4.00 3.02
C SER A 60 -8.83 -5.31 3.82
N ASP A 61 -9.21 -6.45 3.25
CA ASP A 61 -8.99 -7.73 3.91
C ASP A 61 -7.50 -7.99 4.14
N ILE A 62 -7.17 -8.59 5.29
CA ILE A 62 -5.81 -9.02 5.62
C ILE A 62 -5.63 -10.46 5.13
N VAL A 63 -4.58 -10.68 4.34
CA VAL A 63 -4.24 -11.99 3.77
C VAL A 63 -2.83 -12.40 4.15
N VAL A 64 -2.66 -13.70 4.35
CA VAL A 64 -1.34 -14.32 4.47
C VAL A 64 -1.02 -14.95 3.11
N VAL A 65 0.04 -14.46 2.48
CA VAL A 65 0.52 -14.96 1.19
C VAL A 65 1.72 -15.86 1.45
N HIS A 66 1.68 -17.08 0.91
CA HIS A 66 2.79 -18.02 0.96
C HIS A 66 3.26 -18.32 -0.47
N ASN A 67 4.49 -17.91 -0.79
CA ASN A 67 5.13 -18.19 -2.07
C ASN A 67 6.10 -19.36 -1.89
N GLY A 68 5.65 -20.57 -2.24
CA GLY A 68 6.47 -21.79 -2.14
C GLY A 68 7.68 -21.83 -3.06
N THR A 69 7.72 -21.03 -4.13
CA THR A 69 8.86 -20.97 -5.07
C THR A 69 10.02 -20.14 -4.50
N VAL A 70 9.69 -19.07 -3.78
CA VAL A 70 10.68 -18.15 -3.18
C VAL A 70 10.92 -18.47 -1.69
N GLY A 71 10.09 -19.33 -1.10
CA GLY A 71 10.14 -19.66 0.34
C GLY A 71 9.68 -18.49 1.23
N GLU A 72 8.98 -17.52 0.67
CA GLU A 72 8.59 -16.30 1.38
C GLU A 72 7.14 -16.39 1.86
N SER A 73 6.91 -15.96 3.09
CA SER A 73 5.57 -15.74 3.64
C SER A 73 5.46 -14.32 4.13
N PHE A 74 4.37 -13.64 3.79
CA PHE A 74 4.13 -12.29 4.29
C PHE A 74 2.64 -12.06 4.55
N VAL A 75 2.38 -11.09 5.42
CA VAL A 75 1.05 -10.57 5.68
C VAL A 75 0.88 -9.30 4.85
N GLY A 76 -0.25 -9.20 4.16
CA GLY A 76 -0.56 -8.04 3.35
C GLY A 76 -2.03 -7.67 3.41
N ARG A 77 -2.33 -6.47 2.94
CA ARG A 77 -3.68 -5.95 2.79
C ARG A 77 -4.06 -5.90 1.32
N ILE A 78 -5.27 -6.33 1.00
CA ILE A 78 -5.79 -6.22 -0.36
C ILE A 78 -6.12 -4.77 -0.65
N ILE A 79 -5.51 -4.19 -1.67
CA ILE A 79 -5.78 -2.81 -2.10
C ILE A 79 -6.75 -2.77 -3.28
N ALA A 80 -6.74 -3.79 -4.12
CA ALA A 80 -7.66 -3.94 -5.24
C ALA A 80 -8.00 -5.42 -5.49
N HIS A 81 -9.20 -5.67 -5.99
CA HIS A 81 -9.65 -7.00 -6.39
C HIS A 81 -10.52 -6.87 -7.64
N THR A 82 -10.11 -7.57 -8.70
CA THR A 82 -10.87 -7.69 -9.95
C THR A 82 -11.20 -9.16 -10.17
N ILE A 83 -12.44 -9.44 -10.53
CA ILE A 83 -12.89 -10.79 -10.89
C ILE A 83 -12.97 -10.86 -12.41
N ASN A 84 -12.21 -11.78 -13.00
CA ASN A 84 -12.29 -12.10 -14.42
C ASN A 84 -13.12 -13.37 -14.60
N ILE A 85 -14.12 -13.29 -15.46
CA ILE A 85 -14.94 -14.45 -15.84
C ILE A 85 -14.63 -14.75 -17.30
N THR A 86 -14.11 -15.93 -17.57
CA THR A 86 -13.78 -16.38 -18.93
C THR A 86 -14.62 -17.61 -19.26
N GLN A 87 -15.16 -17.67 -20.48
CA GLN A 87 -15.88 -18.83 -20.98
C GLN A 87 -15.12 -19.42 -22.16
N ASN A 88 -14.68 -20.67 -22.04
CA ASN A 88 -14.00 -21.42 -23.10
C ASN A 88 -14.68 -22.77 -23.26
N ASP A 89 -15.13 -23.09 -24.49
CA ASP A 89 -15.74 -24.37 -24.86
C ASP A 89 -16.81 -24.91 -23.88
N GLY A 90 -17.63 -24.00 -23.34
CA GLY A 90 -18.72 -24.33 -22.41
C GLY A 90 -18.29 -24.45 -20.94
N ALA A 91 -17.00 -24.37 -20.63
CA ALA A 91 -16.50 -24.26 -19.26
C ALA A 91 -16.34 -22.78 -18.87
N ILE A 92 -16.77 -22.44 -17.65
CA ILE A 92 -16.59 -21.11 -17.05
C ILE A 92 -15.41 -21.19 -16.08
N SER A 93 -14.38 -20.36 -16.30
CA SER A 93 -13.35 -20.09 -15.31
C SER A 93 -13.58 -18.74 -14.67
N VAL A 94 -13.41 -18.68 -13.35
CA VAL A 94 -13.52 -17.44 -12.57
C VAL A 94 -12.22 -17.26 -11.82
N ASP A 95 -11.52 -16.18 -12.15
CA ASP A 95 -10.22 -15.87 -11.58
C ASP A 95 -10.28 -14.55 -10.80
N SER A 96 -9.70 -14.56 -9.61
CA SER A 96 -9.46 -13.39 -8.77
C SER A 96 -8.08 -12.83 -9.08
N ASN A 97 -8.02 -11.58 -9.53
CA ASN A 97 -6.78 -10.81 -9.58
C ASN A 97 -6.76 -9.85 -8.41
N LEU A 98 -5.82 -10.07 -7.49
CA LEU A 98 -5.64 -9.30 -6.29
C LEU A 98 -4.39 -8.44 -6.41
N THR A 99 -4.50 -7.20 -5.98
CA THR A 99 -3.34 -6.37 -5.68
C THR A 99 -3.20 -6.32 -4.16
N VAL A 100 -2.08 -6.79 -3.63
CA VAL A 100 -1.81 -6.91 -2.20
C VAL A 100 -0.63 -6.01 -1.83
N GLU A 101 -0.86 -5.06 -0.93
CA GLU A 101 0.19 -4.26 -0.30
C GLU A 101 0.74 -5.03 0.90
N ARG A 102 2.04 -5.36 0.88
CA ARG A 102 2.69 -6.00 2.02
C ARG A 102 2.77 -5.03 3.19
N SER A 103 2.42 -5.52 4.37
CA SER A 103 2.70 -4.81 5.62
C SER A 103 4.11 -5.18 6.06
N ASP A 104 5.02 -4.21 6.11
CA ASP A 104 6.36 -4.39 6.68
C ASP A 104 6.37 -4.25 8.22
N GLU A 105 5.20 -4.04 8.83
CA GLU A 105 5.05 -4.05 10.29
C GLU A 105 5.08 -5.49 10.84
N VAL A 106 6.23 -5.83 11.44
CA VAL A 106 6.38 -6.87 12.49
C VAL A 106 6.83 -6.17 13.77
#